data_AF-A0A3N4K4G1-F1
#
_entry.id   AF-A0A3N4K4G1-F1
#
_cell.length_a   1.000
_cell.length_b   1.000
_cell.length_c   1.000
_cell.angle_alpha   90.00
_cell.angle_beta   90.00
_cell.angle_gamma   90.00
#
_symmetry.space_group_name_H-M   'P 1'
#
loop_
_entity.id
_entity.type
_entity.pdbx_description
1 polymer ?
#
loop_
_entity_poly.entity_id
_entity_poly.type
_entity_poly.pdbx_seq_one_letter_code
_entity_poly.pdbx_strand_id
1 'polypeptide(L)'
;LLEASGQRVIFYPKFHCKLNFIEHLYCTGVAFLAFWYYSWENCQYSLEGLRETIPCALDSVSTATIHQCFLACRRILDAYQSGPHYGTAEFHERVYKSRRHVEDKTKWL
;
A
#
# COMPACT_ATOMS: atom_id res chain seq x y z
N LEU A 1 -29.20 1.03 -1.80
CA LEU A 1 -29.12 0.27 -0.53
C LEU A 1 -27.99 0.77 0.38
N LEU A 2 -26.76 0.97 -0.11
CA LEU A 2 -25.64 1.52 0.70
C LEU A 2 -25.73 3.04 0.96
N GLU A 3 -26.09 3.83 -0.06
CA GLU A 3 -26.25 5.29 0.15
C GLU A 3 -27.49 5.62 0.99
N ALA A 4 -28.53 4.78 0.89
CA ALA A 4 -29.73 4.88 1.69
C ALA A 4 -29.50 4.58 3.19
N SER A 5 -28.44 3.83 3.53
CA SER A 5 -27.99 3.61 4.91
C SER A 5 -26.94 4.63 5.37
N GLY A 6 -26.66 5.67 4.58
CA GLY A 6 -25.72 6.74 4.91
C GLY A 6 -24.24 6.40 4.69
N GLN A 7 -23.93 5.27 4.04
CA GLN A 7 -22.56 4.86 3.75
C GLN A 7 -22.04 5.58 2.51
N ARG A 8 -20.78 6.05 2.57
CA ARG A 8 -20.10 6.70 1.45
C ARG A 8 -19.26 5.69 0.69
N VAL A 9 -19.33 5.73 -0.65
CA VAL A 9 -18.54 4.88 -1.53
C VAL A 9 -17.34 5.65 -2.05
N ILE A 10 -16.15 5.06 -1.95
CA ILE A 10 -14.90 5.62 -2.47
C ILE A 10 -14.57 4.91 -3.79
N PHE A 11 -14.36 5.68 -4.85
CA PHE A 11 -13.98 5.14 -6.16
C PHE A 11 -12.47 5.25 -6.35
N TYR A 12 -11.84 4.12 -6.68
CA TYR A 12 -10.41 4.06 -6.99
C TYR A 12 -10.17 3.85 -8.49
N PRO A 13 -9.08 4.40 -9.05
CA PRO A 13 -8.69 4.15 -10.44
C PRO A 13 -8.43 2.66 -10.71
N LYS A 14 -8.86 2.18 -11.89
CA LYS A 14 -8.67 0.79 -12.31
C LYS A 14 -7.17 0.47 -12.42
N PHE A 15 -6.74 -0.66 -11.85
CA PHE A 15 -5.33 -1.14 -11.80
C PHE A 15 -4.38 -0.37 -10.88
N HIS A 16 -4.88 0.44 -9.95
CA HIS A 16 -4.07 1.16 -8.97
C HIS A 16 -4.29 0.65 -7.54
N CYS A 17 -4.04 -0.65 -7.31
CA CYS A 17 -4.16 -1.30 -5.99
C CYS A 17 -3.36 -0.59 -4.88
N LYS A 18 -2.25 0.05 -5.24
CA LYS A 18 -1.42 0.85 -4.33
C LYS A 18 -2.15 2.06 -3.70
N LEU A 19 -3.27 2.49 -4.29
CA LEU A 19 -4.08 3.60 -3.79
C LEU A 19 -5.15 3.13 -2.78
N ASN A 20 -5.45 1.82 -2.74
CA ASN A 20 -6.36 1.25 -1.79
C ASN A 20 -5.64 1.06 -0.44
N PHE A 21 -6.14 1.71 0.61
CA PHE A 21 -5.51 1.65 1.93
C PHE A 21 -5.52 0.25 2.52
N ILE A 22 -6.53 -0.57 2.19
CA ILE A 22 -6.64 -1.96 2.64
C ILE A 22 -5.49 -2.78 2.04
N GLU A 23 -5.30 -2.70 0.73
CA GLU A 23 -4.18 -3.40 0.08
C GLU A 23 -2.83 -2.83 0.53
N HIS A 24 -2.73 -1.53 0.80
CA HIS A 24 -1.51 -0.96 1.35
C HIS A 24 -1.19 -1.54 2.74
N LEU A 25 -2.19 -1.64 3.61
CA LEU A 25 -2.09 -2.25 4.93
C LEU A 25 -1.63 -3.72 4.83
N TYR A 26 -2.33 -4.51 4.01
CA TYR A 26 -2.10 -5.95 3.92
C TYR A 26 -0.90 -6.36 3.07
N CYS A 27 -0.47 -5.60 2.06
CA CYS A 27 0.58 -6.04 1.12
C CYS A 27 1.89 -5.28 1.24
N THR A 28 1.89 -4.08 1.80
CA THR A 28 3.09 -3.20 1.81
C THR A 28 3.40 -2.59 3.16
N GLY A 29 2.46 -2.61 4.10
CA GLY A 29 2.60 -2.01 5.42
C GLY A 29 3.29 -2.93 6.44
N VAL A 30 3.56 -2.34 7.61
CA VAL A 30 4.06 -3.04 8.80
C VAL A 30 3.12 -4.16 9.25
N ALA A 31 1.83 -4.03 8.91
CA ALA A 31 0.82 -5.04 9.15
C ALA A 31 1.03 -6.31 8.31
N PHE A 32 1.54 -6.24 7.07
CA PHE A 32 1.91 -7.45 6.32
C PHE A 32 3.01 -8.21 7.05
N LEU A 33 4.06 -7.52 7.49
CA LEU A 33 5.15 -8.12 8.25
C LEU A 33 4.64 -8.75 9.55
N ALA A 34 3.85 -8.03 10.34
CA ALA A 34 3.29 -8.53 11.59
C ALA A 34 2.34 -9.72 11.34
N PHE A 35 1.42 -9.59 10.39
CA PHE A 35 0.46 -10.64 10.04
C PHE A 35 1.14 -11.88 9.49
N TRP A 36 2.07 -11.72 8.56
CA TRP A 36 2.81 -12.82 7.95
C TRP A 36 3.69 -13.52 8.98
N TYR A 37 4.43 -12.75 9.78
CA TYR A 37 5.31 -13.31 10.81
C TYR A 37 4.50 -14.08 11.86
N TYR A 38 3.42 -13.47 12.39
CA TYR A 38 2.53 -14.11 13.35
C TYR A 38 1.85 -15.35 12.78
N SER A 39 1.36 -15.28 11.53
CA SER A 39 0.71 -16.39 10.87
C SER A 39 1.68 -17.52 10.54
N TRP A 40 2.95 -17.24 10.26
CA TRP A 40 3.95 -18.25 9.96
C TRP A 40 4.40 -18.99 11.22
N GLU A 41 4.67 -18.25 12.31
CA GLU A 41 5.06 -18.84 13.59
C GLU A 41 3.94 -19.68 14.21
N ASN A 42 2.68 -19.28 14.03
CA ASN A 42 1.51 -19.96 14.59
C ASN A 42 0.76 -20.82 13.56
N CYS A 43 1.37 -21.11 12.40
CA CYS A 43 0.70 -21.86 11.34
C CYS A 43 0.44 -23.32 11.75
N GLN A 44 -0.82 -23.65 12.03
CA GLN A 44 -1.24 -25.02 12.30
C GLN A 44 -1.63 -25.81 11.03
N TYR A 45 -1.53 -25.19 9.84
CA TYR A 45 -1.94 -25.76 8.55
C TYR A 45 -3.36 -26.35 8.52
N SER A 46 -4.25 -25.84 9.38
CA SER A 46 -5.65 -26.22 9.49
C SER A 46 -6.55 -25.00 9.27
N LEU A 47 -7.77 -25.23 8.79
CA LEU A 47 -8.73 -24.16 8.57
C LEU A 47 -9.19 -23.52 9.89
N GLU A 48 -9.31 -24.32 10.96
CA GLU A 48 -9.62 -23.81 12.31
C GLU A 48 -8.47 -22.95 12.85
N GLY A 49 -7.23 -23.41 12.74
CA GLY A 49 -6.07 -22.61 13.15
C GLY A 49 -5.97 -21.31 12.38
N LEU A 50 -6.31 -21.30 11.08
CA LEU A 50 -6.35 -20.07 10.29
C LEU A 50 -7.43 -19.10 10.78
N ARG A 51 -8.62 -19.60 11.15
CA ARG A 51 -9.72 -18.77 11.69
C ARG A 51 -9.36 -18.10 13.01
N GLU A 52 -8.53 -18.74 13.84
CA GLU A 52 -8.06 -18.18 15.11
C GLU A 52 -6.87 -17.23 14.92
N THR A 53 -5.98 -17.57 14.00
CA THR A 53 -4.71 -16.84 13.82
C THR A 53 -4.93 -15.51 13.10
N ILE A 54 -5.89 -15.42 12.17
CA ILE A 54 -6.17 -14.18 11.41
C ILE A 54 -6.59 -13.02 12.34
N PRO A 55 -7.59 -13.18 13.24
CA PRO A 55 -7.97 -12.13 14.18
C PRO A 55 -6.82 -11.71 15.11
N CYS A 56 -6.10 -12.68 15.69
CA CYS A 56 -4.97 -12.39 16.58
C CYS A 56 -3.86 -11.60 15.87
N ALA A 57 -3.58 -11.96 14.62
CA ALA A 57 -2.62 -11.24 13.79
C ALA A 57 -3.08 -9.80 13.51
N LEU A 58 -4.38 -9.57 13.28
CA LEU A 58 -4.93 -8.22 13.10
C LEU A 58 -4.88 -7.39 14.38
N ASP A 59 -5.16 -7.99 15.54
CA ASP A 59 -5.08 -7.34 16.85
C ASP A 59 -3.65 -6.92 17.22
N SER A 60 -2.63 -7.57 16.64
CA SER A 60 -1.23 -7.16 16.79
C SER A 60 -0.91 -5.82 16.11
N VAL A 61 -1.75 -5.37 15.17
CA VAL A 61 -1.54 -4.14 14.41
C VAL A 61 -2.15 -2.96 15.16
N SER A 62 -1.29 -2.03 15.58
CA SER A 62 -1.77 -0.81 16.23
C SER A 62 -2.65 0.04 15.31
N THR A 63 -3.65 0.71 15.88
CA THR A 63 -4.49 1.70 15.17
C THR A 63 -3.65 2.84 14.57
N ALA A 64 -2.52 3.19 15.20
CA ALA A 64 -1.59 4.18 14.68
C ALA A 64 -1.00 3.73 13.33
N THR A 65 -0.62 2.46 13.19
CA THR A 65 -0.14 1.89 11.92
C THR A 65 -1.22 1.96 10.84
N ILE A 66 -2.46 1.59 11.18
CA ILE A 66 -3.61 1.67 10.25
C ILE A 66 -3.79 3.11 9.74
N HIS A 67 -3.71 4.08 10.64
CA HIS A 67 -3.83 5.50 10.29
C HIS A 67 -2.68 5.98 9.40
N GLN A 68 -1.44 5.55 9.67
CA GLN A 68 -0.29 5.90 8.82
C GLN A 68 -0.44 5.34 7.40
N CYS A 69 -0.92 4.10 7.25
CA CYS A 69 -1.22 3.51 5.94
C CYS A 69 -2.26 4.34 5.17
N PHE A 70 -3.34 4.75 5.84
CA PHE A 70 -4.35 5.62 5.24
C PHE A 70 -3.77 6.97 4.79
N LEU A 71 -2.98 7.62 5.64
CA LEU A 71 -2.33 8.89 5.32
C LEU A 71 -1.33 8.75 4.15
N ALA A 72 -0.62 7.64 4.05
CA ALA A 72 0.29 7.37 2.95
C ALA A 72 -0.46 7.30 1.62
N CYS A 73 -1.54 6.50 1.55
CA CYS A 73 -2.39 6.44 0.36
C CYS A 73 -2.99 7.80 0.01
N ARG A 74 -3.43 8.58 1.00
CA ARG A 74 -3.95 9.93 0.78
C ARG A 74 -2.91 10.87 0.17
N ARG A 75 -1.67 10.88 0.69
CA ARG A 75 -0.58 11.69 0.11
C ARG A 75 -0.26 11.31 -1.32
N ILE A 76 -0.33 10.02 -1.65
CA ILE A 76 -0.14 9.54 -3.02
C ILE A 76 -1.29 10.08 -3.90
N LEU A 77 -2.54 10.00 -3.47
CA LEU A 77 -3.69 10.56 -4.18
C LEU A 77 -3.58 12.07 -4.37
N ASP A 78 -3.19 12.80 -3.32
CA ASP A 78 -2.97 14.25 -3.36
C ASP A 78 -1.88 14.59 -4.39
N ALA A 79 -0.81 13.78 -4.45
CA ALA A 79 0.23 13.92 -5.47
C ALA A 79 -0.30 13.61 -6.88
N TYR A 80 -1.14 12.59 -7.08
CA TYR A 80 -1.75 12.36 -8.39
C TYR A 80 -2.65 13.53 -8.82
N GLN A 81 -3.41 14.12 -7.88
CA GLN A 81 -4.28 15.26 -8.15
C GLN A 81 -3.52 16.55 -8.45
N SER A 82 -2.36 16.78 -7.82
CA SER A 82 -1.53 17.95 -8.09
C SER A 82 -0.82 17.91 -9.44
N GLY A 83 -0.88 16.78 -10.16
CA GLY A 83 -0.38 16.63 -11.53
C GLY A 83 1.13 16.80 -11.71
N PRO A 84 2.02 16.34 -10.81
CA PRO A 84 3.45 16.35 -11.09
C PRO A 84 3.70 15.48 -12.31
N HIS A 85 4.29 16.08 -13.34
CA HIS A 85 4.68 15.37 -14.54
C HIS A 85 5.75 14.34 -14.21
N TYR A 86 5.53 13.10 -14.64
CA TYR A 86 6.58 12.08 -14.64
C TYR A 86 7.73 12.56 -15.54
N GLY A 87 8.98 12.49 -15.08
CA GLY A 87 10.13 13.02 -15.84
C GLY A 87 10.44 14.51 -15.60
N THR A 88 10.14 15.07 -14.43
CA THR A 88 10.70 16.37 -14.04
C THR A 88 12.23 16.29 -13.91
N ALA A 89 12.93 17.40 -14.15
CA ALA A 89 14.39 17.45 -14.01
C ALA A 89 14.88 16.94 -12.63
N GLU A 90 14.13 17.24 -11.56
CA GLU A 90 14.39 16.74 -10.20
C GLU A 90 14.21 15.21 -10.07
N PHE A 91 13.24 14.63 -10.79
CA PHE A 91 13.04 13.19 -10.85
C PHE A 91 14.19 12.50 -11.57
N HIS A 92 14.66 13.06 -12.69
CA HIS A 92 15.83 12.56 -13.40
C HIS A 92 17.08 12.57 -12.50
N GLU A 93 17.29 13.64 -11.73
CA GLU A 93 18.41 13.74 -10.79
C GLU A 93 18.32 12.75 -9.61
N ARG A 94 17.11 12.49 -9.10
CA ARG A 94 16.89 11.59 -7.95
C ARG A 94 16.87 10.11 -8.31
N VAL A 95 16.25 9.74 -9.43
CA VAL A 95 16.06 8.33 -9.84
C VAL A 95 17.35 7.75 -10.41
N TYR A 96 18.21 8.58 -11.01
CA TYR A 96 19.48 8.14 -11.55
C TYR A 96 20.59 8.10 -10.49
N LYS A 97 20.51 7.15 -9.55
CA LYS A 97 21.57 6.87 -8.56
C LYS A 97 22.15 5.46 -8.64
N SER A 98 21.79 4.71 -9.68
CA SER A 98 22.40 3.41 -9.97
C SER A 98 23.70 3.61 -10.75
N ARG A 99 24.86 3.37 -10.13
CA ARG A 99 26.17 3.31 -10.82
C ARG A 99 26.28 2.21 -11.89
N ARG A 100 25.31 1.30 -11.99
CA ARG A 100 25.40 0.08 -12.82
C ARG A 100 24.72 0.19 -14.19
N HIS A 101 24.28 1.38 -14.60
CA HIS A 101 23.65 1.55 -15.91
C HIS A 101 24.23 2.80 -16.61
N VAL A 102 24.54 2.67 -17.89
CA VAL A 102 24.87 3.82 -18.77
C VAL A 102 23.57 4.56 -19.06
N GLU A 103 23.60 5.90 -18.96
CA GLU A 103 22.42 6.72 -19.19
C GLU A 103 21.97 6.59 -20.65
N ASP A 104 20.79 6.00 -20.85
CA ASP A 104 20.14 6.00 -22.16
C ASP A 104 19.35 7.29 -22.34
N LYS A 105 19.97 8.24 -23.06
CA LYS A 105 19.42 9.57 -23.34
C LYS A 105 18.23 9.53 -24.31
N THR A 106 17.96 8.41 -24.98
CA THR A 106 16.86 8.28 -25.94
C THR A 106 15.53 7.88 -25.29
N LYS A 107 15.55 7.44 -24.03
CA LYS A 107 14.36 6.97 -23.30
C LYS A 107 13.31 8.06 -22.99
N TRP A 108 13.67 9.32 -23.17
CA TRP A 108 12.90 10.48 -22.72
C TRP A 108 12.57 11.48 -23.85
N LEU A 109 12.81 11.10 -25.10
CA LEU A 109 12.36 11.82 -26.30
C LEU A 109 10.92 11.49 -26.67
#